data_AF-A0A538J362-F1
#
_entry.id   AF-A0A538J362-F1
#
_cell.length_a   1.000
_cell.length_b   1.000
_cell.length_c   1.000
_cell.angle_alpha   90.00
_cell.angle_beta   90.00
_cell.angle_gamma   90.00
#
_symmetry.space_group_name_H-M   'P 1'
#
loop_
_entity.id
_entity.type
_entity.pdbx_description
1 polymer ?
#
loop_
_entity_poly.entity_id
_entity_poly.type
_entity_poly.pdbx_seq_one_letter_code
_entity_poly.pdbx_strand_id
1 'polypeptide(L)'
;MHLFHYHLVTSKVREVEARYIGKLGFHLVARHGRVGEDLTSYEPGVSWSELDDSGFKLRLSELEKGAVNVVVQPGQWPLPRVDHLGLALDEDEFEAALDRAAHAELRIQEHGGRRTFVSTNAGYRLELHPPRDWIEELLEGAADLSLSELHLKADDPEEKADALASILDLEPDTDGGVHVGETLVRFVPGGPQGRPELHGELFV
;
A
#
# COMPACT_ATOMS: atom_id res chain seq x y z
N MET A 1 -4.01 13.93 7.58
CA MET A 1 -3.33 12.76 6.97
C MET A 1 -3.82 11.40 7.50
N HIS A 2 -4.02 10.41 6.61
CA HIS A 2 -4.34 9.01 6.94
C HIS A 2 -3.61 7.99 6.03
N LEU A 3 -3.09 6.90 6.60
CA LEU A 3 -2.66 5.71 5.86
C LEU A 3 -3.85 4.76 5.68
N PHE A 4 -4.36 4.68 4.46
CA PHE A 4 -5.55 3.87 4.14
C PHE A 4 -5.27 2.73 3.16
N HIS A 5 -4.08 2.72 2.56
CA HIS A 5 -3.78 1.89 1.40
C HIS A 5 -2.35 1.38 1.40
N TYR A 6 -2.13 0.14 0.95
CA TYR A 6 -0.78 -0.35 0.68
C TYR A 6 -0.76 -1.45 -0.38
N HIS A 7 0.31 -1.44 -1.18
CA HIS A 7 0.54 -2.45 -2.22
C HIS A 7 1.58 -3.47 -1.80
N LEU A 8 1.21 -4.74 -1.86
CA LEU A 8 2.06 -5.89 -1.61
C LEU A 8 2.46 -6.58 -2.91
N VAL A 9 3.72 -6.97 -3.01
CA VAL A 9 4.30 -7.72 -4.14
C VAL A 9 4.73 -9.09 -3.67
N THR A 10 4.21 -10.13 -4.31
CA THR A 10 4.56 -11.52 -3.96
C THR A 10 4.39 -12.46 -5.16
N SER A 11 5.13 -13.57 -5.18
CA SER A 11 4.88 -14.70 -6.08
C SER A 11 3.69 -15.55 -5.63
N LYS A 12 3.16 -15.33 -4.42
CA LYS A 12 2.09 -16.11 -3.77
C LYS A 12 0.77 -15.33 -3.68
N VAL A 13 0.41 -14.60 -4.74
CA VAL A 13 -0.76 -13.68 -4.74
C VAL A 13 -2.04 -14.36 -4.26
N ARG A 14 -2.32 -15.57 -4.74
CA ARG A 14 -3.54 -16.32 -4.36
C ARG A 14 -3.57 -16.69 -2.87
N GLU A 15 -2.43 -17.04 -2.30
CA GLU A 15 -2.34 -17.39 -0.87
C GLU A 15 -2.57 -16.15 0.00
N VAL A 16 -2.00 -15.00 -0.41
CA VAL A 16 -2.15 -13.74 0.31
C VAL A 16 -3.57 -13.20 0.19
N GLU A 17 -4.15 -13.20 -1.02
CA GLU A 17 -5.56 -12.87 -1.25
C GLU A 17 -6.48 -13.73 -0.37
N ALA A 18 -6.26 -15.05 -0.35
CA ALA A 18 -7.03 -15.97 0.47
C ALA A 18 -6.87 -15.73 1.99
N ARG A 19 -5.70 -15.25 2.46
CA ARG A 19 -5.53 -14.82 3.86
C ARG A 19 -6.41 -13.61 4.17
N TYR A 20 -6.36 -12.56 3.35
CA TYR A 20 -7.18 -11.36 3.58
C TYR A 20 -8.67 -11.70 3.58
N ILE A 21 -9.13 -12.49 2.62
CA ILE A 21 -10.54 -12.88 2.52
C ILE A 21 -10.92 -13.85 3.65
N GLY A 22 -10.24 -14.99 3.74
CA GLY A 22 -10.67 -16.11 4.58
C GLY A 22 -10.28 -16.00 6.05
N LYS A 23 -9.31 -15.15 6.41
CA LYS A 23 -8.85 -15.00 7.81
C LYS A 23 -9.07 -13.61 8.38
N LEU A 24 -8.95 -12.57 7.57
CA LEU A 24 -9.10 -11.18 8.01
C LEU A 24 -10.48 -10.59 7.68
N GLY A 25 -11.26 -11.30 6.86
CA GLY A 25 -12.64 -10.93 6.51
C GLY A 25 -12.74 -9.78 5.51
N PHE A 26 -11.66 -9.49 4.78
CA PHE A 26 -11.70 -8.55 3.67
C PHE A 26 -12.56 -9.10 2.55
N HIS A 27 -13.12 -8.22 1.73
CA HIS A 27 -13.79 -8.61 0.50
C HIS A 27 -12.91 -8.29 -0.70
N LEU A 28 -13.02 -9.12 -1.74
CA LEU A 28 -12.41 -8.83 -3.02
C LEU A 28 -13.21 -7.69 -3.67
N VAL A 29 -12.52 -6.64 -4.12
CA VAL A 29 -13.12 -5.58 -4.94
C VAL A 29 -13.09 -6.03 -6.39
N ALA A 30 -11.89 -6.31 -6.91
CA ALA A 30 -11.70 -6.89 -8.23
C ALA A 30 -10.30 -7.46 -8.42
N ARG A 31 -10.16 -8.33 -9.43
CA ARG A 31 -8.88 -8.74 -9.99
C ARG A 31 -8.70 -8.06 -11.33
N HIS A 32 -7.68 -7.20 -11.43
CA HIS A 32 -7.36 -6.47 -12.65
C HIS A 32 -6.20 -7.16 -13.37
N GLY A 33 -6.29 -7.24 -14.69
CA GLY A 33 -5.27 -7.90 -15.50
C GLY A 33 -5.57 -7.79 -16.98
N ARG A 34 -5.19 -8.82 -17.73
CA ARG A 34 -5.41 -8.87 -19.17
C ARG A 34 -5.70 -10.29 -19.66
N VAL A 35 -6.42 -10.37 -20.77
CA VAL A 35 -6.55 -11.58 -21.59
C VAL A 35 -6.00 -11.24 -22.97
N GLY A 36 -4.90 -11.88 -23.37
CA GLY A 36 -4.14 -11.40 -24.53
C GLY A 36 -3.64 -9.97 -24.30
N GLU A 37 -4.04 -9.04 -25.18
CA GLU A 37 -3.68 -7.62 -25.09
C GLU A 37 -4.77 -6.76 -24.42
N ASP A 38 -5.96 -7.32 -24.17
CA ASP A 38 -7.10 -6.57 -23.65
C ASP A 38 -7.04 -6.47 -22.13
N LEU A 39 -7.10 -5.24 -21.60
CA LEU A 39 -7.24 -5.00 -20.17
C LEU A 39 -8.65 -5.37 -19.72
N THR A 40 -8.73 -6.16 -18.65
CA THR A 40 -10.00 -6.62 -18.09
C THR A 40 -9.95 -6.66 -16.56
N SER A 41 -11.14 -6.61 -15.94
CA SER A 41 -11.31 -6.68 -14.50
C SER A 41 -12.43 -7.66 -14.18
N TYR A 42 -12.23 -8.47 -13.13
CA TYR A 42 -13.23 -9.42 -12.65
C TYR A 42 -13.57 -9.14 -11.19
N GLU A 43 -14.83 -8.82 -10.95
CA GLU A 43 -15.44 -8.71 -9.62
C GLU A 43 -15.52 -10.08 -8.91
N PRO A 44 -15.89 -10.13 -7.62
CA PRO A 44 -16.13 -11.37 -6.91
C PRO A 44 -17.11 -12.30 -7.64
N GLY A 45 -16.85 -13.60 -7.55
CA GLY A 45 -17.69 -14.64 -8.14
C GLY A 45 -17.00 -15.45 -9.24
N VAL A 46 -15.91 -14.94 -9.83
CA VAL A 46 -15.09 -15.70 -10.78
C VAL A 46 -13.95 -16.41 -10.04
N SER A 47 -13.88 -17.73 -10.15
CA SER A 47 -12.83 -18.52 -9.52
C SER A 47 -11.47 -18.35 -10.20
N TRP A 48 -10.39 -18.62 -9.47
CA TRP A 48 -9.05 -18.64 -10.04
C TRP A 48 -8.89 -19.66 -11.17
N SER A 49 -9.59 -20.81 -11.10
CA SER A 49 -9.59 -21.81 -12.16
C SER A 49 -10.23 -21.28 -13.45
N GLU A 50 -11.36 -20.59 -13.35
CA GLU A 50 -12.01 -19.97 -14.53
C GLU A 50 -11.11 -18.90 -15.16
N LEU A 51 -10.43 -18.10 -14.33
CA LEU A 51 -9.45 -17.13 -14.81
C LEU A 51 -8.27 -17.80 -15.51
N ASP A 52 -7.72 -18.89 -14.96
CA ASP A 52 -6.65 -19.65 -15.60
C ASP A 52 -7.08 -20.21 -16.97
N ASP A 53 -8.28 -20.79 -17.04
CA ASP A 53 -8.84 -21.37 -18.27
C ASP A 53 -9.06 -20.31 -19.36
N SER A 54 -9.41 -19.08 -18.97
CA SER A 54 -9.54 -17.94 -19.90
C SER A 54 -8.20 -17.35 -20.38
N GLY A 55 -7.07 -17.81 -19.84
CA GLY A 55 -5.75 -17.26 -20.14
C GLY A 55 -5.47 -15.91 -19.47
N PHE A 56 -6.27 -15.53 -18.47
CA PHE A 56 -6.11 -14.28 -17.72
C PHE A 56 -4.73 -14.19 -17.07
N LYS A 57 -4.09 -13.03 -17.23
CA LYS A 57 -2.83 -12.67 -16.57
C LYS A 57 -3.11 -11.54 -15.60
N LEU A 58 -3.03 -11.88 -14.31
CA LEU A 58 -3.22 -10.94 -13.22
C LEU A 58 -2.17 -9.83 -13.29
N ARG A 59 -2.62 -8.60 -13.08
CA ARG A 59 -1.78 -7.44 -12.78
C ARG A 59 -1.84 -7.10 -11.30
N LEU A 60 -3.02 -7.08 -10.71
CA LEU A 60 -3.22 -6.87 -9.27
C LEU A 60 -4.60 -7.37 -8.83
N SER A 61 -4.71 -7.72 -7.56
CA SER A 61 -5.98 -7.97 -6.87
C SER A 61 -6.18 -6.88 -5.83
N GLU A 62 -7.36 -6.28 -5.81
CA GLU A 62 -7.75 -5.23 -4.88
C GLU A 62 -8.73 -5.79 -3.85
N LEU A 63 -8.46 -5.51 -2.58
CA LEU A 63 -9.18 -6.02 -1.42
C LEU A 63 -9.51 -4.86 -0.49
N GLU A 64 -10.67 -4.91 0.15
CA GLU A 64 -11.11 -3.83 1.03
C GLU A 64 -11.82 -4.35 2.28
N LYS A 65 -11.70 -3.59 3.37
CA LYS A 65 -12.54 -3.73 4.56
C LYS A 65 -12.48 -2.46 5.41
N GLY A 66 -13.65 -1.90 5.74
CA GLY A 66 -13.71 -0.65 6.49
C GLY A 66 -12.93 0.44 5.76
N ALA A 67 -12.07 1.16 6.48
CA ALA A 67 -11.22 2.21 5.93
C ALA A 67 -9.87 1.71 5.35
N VAL A 68 -9.75 0.43 5.01
CA VAL A 68 -8.47 -0.16 4.55
C VAL A 68 -8.62 -0.80 3.18
N ASN A 69 -7.82 -0.32 2.23
CA ASN A 69 -7.60 -0.93 0.93
C ASN A 69 -6.23 -1.64 0.90
N VAL A 70 -6.20 -2.86 0.36
CA VAL A 70 -4.98 -3.64 0.19
C VAL A 70 -4.92 -4.15 -1.22
N VAL A 71 -3.81 -3.88 -1.90
CA VAL A 71 -3.57 -4.42 -3.23
C VAL A 71 -2.47 -5.45 -3.19
N VAL A 72 -2.69 -6.60 -3.83
CA VAL A 72 -1.70 -7.66 -3.98
C VAL A 72 -1.39 -7.86 -5.45
N GLN A 73 -0.12 -7.71 -5.83
CA GLN A 73 0.34 -7.83 -7.22
C GLN A 73 1.41 -8.94 -7.38
N PRO A 74 1.50 -9.57 -8.56
CA PRO A 74 2.53 -10.56 -8.84
C PRO A 74 3.93 -9.97 -8.74
N GLY A 75 4.85 -10.76 -8.19
CA GLY A 75 6.28 -10.51 -8.25
C GLY A 75 7.08 -11.75 -7.96
N GLN A 76 8.36 -11.56 -7.62
CA GLN A 76 9.33 -12.66 -7.52
C GLN A 76 9.50 -13.21 -6.10
N TRP A 77 9.05 -12.51 -5.07
CA TRP A 77 9.33 -12.86 -3.68
C TRP A 77 8.22 -13.71 -3.06
N PRO A 78 8.52 -14.80 -2.35
CA PRO A 78 7.49 -15.61 -1.70
C PRO A 78 6.80 -14.85 -0.58
N LEU A 79 7.54 -14.11 0.24
CA LEU A 79 6.98 -13.27 1.28
C LEU A 79 6.58 -11.90 0.71
N PRO A 80 5.42 -11.35 1.11
CA PRO A 80 4.94 -10.07 0.57
C PRO A 80 5.87 -8.93 0.92
N ARG A 81 6.20 -8.10 -0.08
CA ARG A 81 6.98 -6.87 0.11
C ARG A 81 6.18 -5.65 -0.28
N VAL A 82 6.36 -4.56 0.45
CA VAL A 82 5.66 -3.31 0.15
C VAL A 82 6.26 -2.65 -1.09
N ASP A 83 5.41 -2.37 -2.07
CA ASP A 83 5.75 -1.50 -3.20
C ASP A 83 5.58 -0.03 -2.81
N HIS A 84 4.44 0.29 -2.23
CA HIS A 84 4.13 1.64 -1.76
C HIS A 84 3.05 1.66 -0.67
N LEU A 85 3.01 2.79 0.03
CA LEU A 85 2.00 3.18 1.00
C LEU A 85 1.17 4.33 0.43
N GLY A 86 -0.16 4.24 0.50
CA GLY A 86 -1.09 5.24 0.01
C GLY A 86 -1.66 6.10 1.13
N LEU A 87 -1.50 7.41 0.99
CA LEU A 87 -1.81 8.41 2.01
C LEU A 87 -2.87 9.37 1.51
N ALA A 88 -3.91 9.54 2.32
CA ALA A 88 -4.90 10.59 2.15
C ALA A 88 -4.41 11.83 2.92
N LEU A 89 -4.17 12.91 2.20
CA LEU A 89 -3.69 14.17 2.73
C LEU A 89 -4.74 15.25 2.47
N ASP A 90 -4.79 16.27 3.33
CA ASP A 90 -5.44 17.51 2.92
C ASP A 90 -4.61 18.25 1.85
N GLU A 91 -5.18 19.32 1.28
CA GLU A 91 -4.53 20.06 0.18
C GLU A 91 -3.17 20.65 0.60
N ASP A 92 -3.09 21.19 1.82
CA ASP A 92 -1.88 21.83 2.34
C ASP A 92 -0.79 20.78 2.66
N GLU A 93 -1.19 19.67 3.29
CA GLU A 93 -0.34 18.50 3.56
C GLU A 93 0.21 17.90 2.26
N PHE A 94 -0.63 17.79 1.23
CA PHE A 94 -0.28 17.25 -0.08
C PHE A 94 0.79 18.11 -0.78
N GLU A 95 0.54 19.41 -0.94
CA GLU A 95 1.48 20.33 -1.57
C GLU A 95 2.81 20.40 -0.79
N ALA A 96 2.74 20.47 0.55
CA ALA A 96 3.92 20.51 1.39
C ALA A 96 4.77 19.22 1.28
N ALA A 97 4.13 18.05 1.16
CA ALA A 97 4.84 16.79 0.95
C ALA A 97 5.53 16.72 -0.41
N LEU A 98 4.91 17.24 -1.47
CA LEU A 98 5.52 17.35 -2.79
C LEU A 98 6.70 18.33 -2.80
N ASP A 99 6.55 19.47 -2.12
CA ASP A 99 7.64 20.43 -1.97
C ASP A 99 8.83 19.81 -1.25
N ARG A 100 8.63 19.13 -0.11
CA ARG A 100 9.72 18.43 0.59
C ARG A 100 10.39 17.38 -0.28
N ALA A 101 9.60 16.59 -1.00
CA ALA A 101 10.12 15.58 -1.92
C ALA A 101 10.95 16.22 -3.05
N ALA A 102 10.51 17.35 -3.61
CA ALA A 102 11.23 18.08 -4.65
C ALA A 102 12.54 18.69 -4.12
N HIS A 103 12.52 19.27 -2.92
CA HIS A 103 13.72 19.80 -2.26
C HIS A 103 14.74 18.71 -1.93
N ALA A 104 14.28 17.50 -1.62
CA ALA A 104 15.13 16.33 -1.42
C ALA A 104 15.54 15.63 -2.73
N GLU A 105 15.26 16.23 -3.89
CA GLU A 105 15.55 15.69 -5.23
C GLU A 105 14.98 14.27 -5.46
N LEU A 106 13.88 13.95 -4.76
CA LEU A 106 13.19 12.67 -4.93
C LEU A 106 12.43 12.64 -6.24
N ARG A 107 12.33 11.45 -6.83
CA ARG A 107 11.56 11.26 -8.05
C ARG A 107 10.07 11.34 -7.76
N ILE A 108 9.43 12.38 -8.27
CA ILE A 108 7.98 12.59 -8.25
C ILE A 108 7.39 12.16 -9.60
N GLN A 109 6.30 11.40 -9.57
CA GLN A 109 5.60 10.91 -10.76
C GLN A 109 4.10 11.10 -10.64
N GLU A 110 3.55 12.02 -11.41
CA GLU A 110 2.11 12.19 -11.55
C GLU A 110 1.54 11.15 -12.51
N HIS A 111 0.39 10.56 -12.16
CA HIS A 111 -0.38 9.69 -13.03
C HIS A 111 -1.76 10.25 -13.28
N GLY A 112 -1.97 10.77 -14.49
CA GLY A 112 -3.28 11.15 -15.02
C GLY A 112 -4.02 12.21 -14.20
N GLY A 113 -3.29 13.10 -13.51
CA GLY A 113 -3.86 14.10 -12.59
C GLY A 113 -4.58 13.50 -11.38
N ARG A 114 -4.37 12.19 -11.12
CA ARG A 114 -5.19 11.44 -10.16
C ARG A 114 -4.41 10.87 -8.98
N ARG A 115 -3.09 10.70 -9.08
CA ARG A 115 -2.26 10.07 -8.04
C ARG A 115 -0.84 10.55 -8.23
N THR A 116 -0.14 10.86 -7.15
CA THR A 116 1.26 11.27 -7.23
C THR A 116 2.13 10.29 -6.46
N PHE A 117 3.12 9.71 -7.14
CA PHE A 117 4.06 8.78 -6.53
C PHE A 117 5.38 9.49 -6.21
N VAL A 118 5.84 9.38 -4.98
CA VAL A 118 7.17 9.82 -4.54
C VAL A 118 8.05 8.60 -4.29
N SER A 119 9.20 8.51 -4.94
CA SER A 119 10.19 7.46 -4.66
C SER A 119 11.02 7.85 -3.43
N THR A 120 10.95 7.06 -2.37
CA THR A 120 11.63 7.38 -1.09
C THR A 120 13.15 7.21 -1.12
N ASN A 121 13.70 6.61 -2.18
CA ASN A 121 15.05 6.05 -2.24
C ASN A 121 15.37 4.96 -1.19
N ALA A 122 14.49 4.74 -0.22
CA ALA A 122 14.58 3.69 0.78
C ALA A 122 13.93 2.36 0.31
N GLY A 123 13.69 2.19 -0.99
CA GLY A 123 13.23 0.92 -1.57
C GLY A 123 11.71 0.74 -1.65
N TYR A 124 10.91 1.70 -1.20
CA TYR A 124 9.46 1.75 -1.41
C TYR A 124 9.03 3.15 -1.89
N ARG A 125 7.75 3.36 -2.19
CA ARG A 125 7.21 4.65 -2.64
C ARG A 125 6.07 5.12 -1.75
N LEU A 126 5.76 6.41 -1.79
CA LEU A 126 4.52 6.95 -1.26
C LEU A 126 3.59 7.27 -2.42
N GLU A 127 2.34 6.88 -2.33
CA GLU A 127 1.26 7.34 -3.18
C GLU A 127 0.48 8.39 -2.42
N LEU A 128 0.64 9.65 -2.81
CA LEU A 128 0.01 10.79 -2.15
C LEU A 128 -1.28 11.13 -2.89
N HIS A 129 -2.36 11.28 -2.13
CA HIS A 129 -3.66 11.72 -2.63
C HIS A 129 -4.07 13.02 -1.92
N PRO A 130 -4.43 14.08 -2.68
CA PRO A 130 -5.18 15.21 -2.13
C PRO A 130 -6.62 14.77 -1.80
N PRO A 131 -7.47 15.63 -1.20
CA PRO A 131 -8.86 15.30 -0.88
C PRO A 131 -9.65 14.76 -2.08
N ARG A 132 -10.40 13.67 -1.86
CA ARG A 132 -11.19 12.98 -2.89
C ARG A 132 -12.40 12.30 -2.27
N ASP A 133 -13.55 12.50 -2.91
CA ASP A 133 -14.83 11.93 -2.48
C ASP A 133 -14.76 10.43 -2.19
N TRP A 134 -14.19 9.62 -3.10
CA TRP A 134 -14.12 8.16 -2.90
C TRP A 134 -13.19 7.74 -1.74
N ILE A 135 -12.17 8.55 -1.42
CA ILE A 135 -11.30 8.29 -0.26
C ILE A 135 -12.06 8.65 1.01
N GLU A 136 -12.77 9.77 1.00
CA GLU A 136 -13.62 10.17 2.14
C GLU A 136 -14.69 9.11 2.42
N GLU A 137 -15.38 8.62 1.39
CA GLU A 137 -16.34 7.51 1.49
C GLU A 137 -15.70 6.23 2.08
N LEU A 138 -14.48 5.89 1.66
CA LEU A 138 -13.75 4.76 2.24
C LEU A 138 -13.43 4.98 3.73
N LEU A 139 -12.95 6.19 4.08
CA LEU A 139 -12.55 6.53 5.45
C LEU A 139 -13.74 6.58 6.42
N GLU A 140 -14.97 6.82 5.95
CA GLU A 140 -16.19 6.66 6.76
C GLU A 140 -16.35 5.22 7.31
N GLY A 141 -15.77 4.22 6.62
CA GLY A 141 -15.73 2.83 7.05
C GLY A 141 -14.81 2.54 8.24
N ALA A 142 -14.12 3.53 8.82
CA ALA A 142 -13.18 3.35 9.91
C ALA A 142 -13.82 2.76 11.19
N ALA A 143 -15.15 2.91 11.36
CA ALA A 143 -15.88 2.30 12.46
C ALA A 143 -16.02 0.77 12.34
N ASP A 144 -15.92 0.23 11.12
CA ASP A 144 -15.97 -1.22 10.87
C ASP A 144 -14.59 -1.86 10.97
N LEU A 145 -13.57 -1.18 10.43
CA LEU A 145 -12.18 -1.58 10.52
C LEU A 145 -11.25 -0.43 10.14
N SER A 146 -10.18 -0.25 10.90
CA SER A 146 -9.07 0.66 10.58
C SER A 146 -7.72 -0.02 10.77
N LEU A 147 -6.69 0.49 10.09
CA LEU A 147 -5.30 0.02 10.26
C LEU A 147 -4.66 0.79 11.43
N SER A 148 -4.38 0.09 12.54
CA SER A 148 -3.73 0.69 13.69
C SER A 148 -2.21 0.58 13.61
N GLU A 149 -1.68 -0.56 13.17
CA GLU A 149 -0.24 -0.76 13.02
C GLU A 149 0.12 -1.52 11.75
N LEU A 150 1.18 -1.10 11.07
CA LEU A 150 1.80 -1.80 9.94
C LEU A 150 3.28 -2.03 10.23
N HIS A 151 3.67 -3.29 10.39
CA HIS A 151 5.04 -3.66 10.72
C HIS A 151 5.74 -4.23 9.49
N LEU A 152 6.94 -3.73 9.23
CA LEU A 152 7.69 -4.00 8.01
C LEU A 152 9.13 -4.36 8.36
N LYS A 153 9.58 -5.57 7.98
CA LYS A 153 11.00 -5.93 8.11
C LYS A 153 11.83 -5.20 7.07
N ALA A 154 12.90 -4.56 7.50
CA ALA A 154 13.86 -3.87 6.65
C ALA A 154 15.31 -4.30 6.95
N ASP A 155 16.19 -4.09 5.97
CA ASP A 155 17.64 -4.17 6.13
C ASP A 155 18.18 -3.01 6.98
N ASP A 156 17.62 -1.82 6.78
CA ASP A 156 17.92 -0.60 7.53
C ASP A 156 16.61 0.07 7.99
N PRO A 157 16.10 -0.27 9.18
CA PRO A 157 14.84 0.28 9.69
C PRO A 157 14.85 1.80 9.88
N GLU A 158 15.98 2.36 10.32
CA GLU A 158 16.13 3.80 10.56
C GLU A 158 16.04 4.57 9.24
N GLU A 159 16.77 4.13 8.20
CA GLU A 159 16.68 4.72 6.86
C GLU A 159 15.24 4.69 6.31
N LYS A 160 14.51 3.58 6.53
CA LYS A 160 13.12 3.46 6.04
C LYS A 160 12.18 4.41 6.77
N ALA A 161 12.33 4.53 8.08
CA ALA A 161 11.53 5.41 8.92
C ALA A 161 11.82 6.87 8.58
N ASP A 162 13.10 7.26 8.49
CA ASP A 162 13.53 8.61 8.14
C ASP A 162 13.00 9.04 6.77
N ALA A 163 13.00 8.13 5.79
CA ALA A 163 12.48 8.42 4.46
C ALA A 163 10.96 8.67 4.45
N LEU A 164 10.19 7.97 5.30
CA LEU A 164 8.76 8.24 5.47
C LEU A 164 8.55 9.59 6.17
N ALA A 165 9.23 9.76 7.30
CA ALA A 165 9.06 10.88 8.20
C ALA A 165 9.47 12.20 7.53
N SER A 166 10.58 12.23 6.80
CA SER A 166 11.06 13.43 6.09
C SER A 166 10.12 13.91 4.99
N ILE A 167 9.47 13.00 4.24
CA ILE A 167 8.50 13.40 3.21
C ILE A 167 7.22 13.95 3.84
N LEU A 168 6.83 13.45 5.02
CA LEU A 168 5.57 13.81 5.68
C LEU A 168 5.72 14.88 6.77
N ASP A 169 6.93 15.36 7.03
CA ASP A 169 7.26 16.27 8.13
C ASP A 169 6.83 15.73 9.50
N LEU A 170 7.22 14.47 9.74
CA LEU A 170 6.98 13.76 10.99
C LEU A 170 8.30 13.51 11.72
N GLU A 171 8.21 13.20 13.01
CA GLU A 171 9.34 12.74 13.81
C GLU A 171 9.27 11.21 13.93
N PRO A 172 10.33 10.46 13.57
CA PRO A 172 10.38 9.03 13.81
C PRO A 172 10.61 8.76 15.30
N ASP A 173 9.99 7.69 15.80
CA ASP A 173 10.26 7.13 17.11
C ASP A 173 11.68 6.54 17.16
N THR A 174 12.26 6.51 18.36
CA THR A 174 13.60 5.94 18.60
C THR A 174 13.74 4.45 18.25
N ASP A 175 12.64 3.76 17.97
CA ASP A 175 12.58 2.34 17.66
C ASP A 175 12.13 2.05 16.21
N GLY A 176 12.25 3.04 15.31
CA GLY A 176 11.93 2.91 13.88
C GLY A 176 10.43 2.98 13.56
N GLY A 177 9.63 3.49 14.51
CA GLY A 177 8.22 3.82 14.31
C GLY A 177 8.02 5.19 13.68
N VAL A 178 6.95 5.35 12.89
CA VAL A 178 6.47 6.65 12.40
C VAL A 178 4.95 6.67 12.53
N HIS A 179 4.42 7.66 13.24
CA HIS A 179 2.98 7.86 13.41
C HIS A 179 2.39 8.66 12.25
N VAL A 180 1.63 7.99 11.38
CA VAL A 180 0.94 8.58 10.23
C VAL A 180 -0.53 8.73 10.57
N GLY A 181 -0.90 9.90 11.12
CA GLY A 181 -2.21 10.08 11.75
C GLY A 181 -2.36 9.10 12.93
N GLU A 182 -3.42 8.29 12.91
CA GLU A 182 -3.68 7.28 13.94
C GLU A 182 -2.96 5.94 13.70
N THR A 183 -2.25 5.78 12.57
CA THR A 183 -1.58 4.52 12.21
C THR A 183 -0.09 4.58 12.50
N LEU A 184 0.42 3.58 13.23
CA LEU A 184 1.86 3.38 13.43
C LEU A 184 2.45 2.55 12.29
N VAL A 185 3.39 3.11 11.52
CA VAL A 185 4.23 2.35 10.60
C VAL A 185 5.55 2.05 11.28
N ARG A 186 5.84 0.76 11.51
CA ARG A 186 7.03 0.33 12.24
C ARG A 186 7.96 -0.47 11.33
N PHE A 187 9.18 0.03 11.14
CA PHE A 187 10.22 -0.73 10.48
C PHE A 187 11.01 -1.53 11.53
N VAL A 188 11.23 -2.82 11.29
CA VAL A 188 11.95 -3.71 12.21
C VAL A 188 13.13 -4.39 11.53
N PRO A 189 14.22 -4.73 12.26
CA PRO A 189 15.38 -5.39 11.67
C PRO A 189 15.09 -6.78 11.07
N GLY A 190 16.04 -7.28 10.27
CA GLY A 190 16.02 -8.64 9.73
C GLY A 190 15.20 -8.79 8.45
N GLY A 191 14.94 -7.68 7.77
CA GLY A 191 14.32 -7.65 6.46
C GLY A 191 15.32 -7.72 5.31
N PRO A 192 14.79 -7.77 4.08
CA PRO A 192 15.61 -7.82 2.88
C PRO A 192 16.11 -6.43 2.46
N GLN A 193 17.17 -6.42 1.65
CA GLN A 193 17.59 -5.19 0.98
C GLN A 193 16.51 -4.66 0.03
N GLY A 194 16.33 -3.33 0.04
CA GLY A 194 15.41 -2.62 -0.84
C GLY A 194 13.99 -2.57 -0.28
N ARG A 195 13.04 -3.22 -0.96
CA ARG A 195 11.62 -3.20 -0.55
C ARG A 195 11.44 -3.89 0.79
N PRO A 196 10.85 -3.24 1.80
CA PRO A 196 10.63 -3.87 3.08
C PRO A 196 9.56 -4.97 2.97
N GLU A 197 9.72 -6.01 3.78
CA GLU A 197 8.85 -7.20 3.81
C GLU A 197 7.75 -7.03 4.86
N LEU A 198 6.52 -7.42 4.53
CA LEU A 198 5.41 -7.39 5.47
C LEU A 198 5.70 -8.30 6.67
N HIS A 199 5.78 -7.72 7.86
CA HIS A 199 5.94 -8.47 9.11
C HIS A 199 4.60 -8.82 9.75
N GLY A 200 3.70 -7.84 9.79
CA GLY A 200 2.37 -7.99 10.39
C GLY A 200 1.56 -6.71 10.31
N GLU A 201 0.27 -6.85 10.54
CA GLU A 201 -0.71 -5.78 10.55
C GLU A 201 -1.58 -5.93 11.79
N LEU A 202 -1.91 -4.80 12.42
CA LEU A 202 -2.92 -4.72 13.45
C LEU A 202 -4.08 -3.89 12.94
N PHE A 203 -5.27 -4.48 12.97
CA PHE A 203 -6.53 -3.82 12.63
C PHE A 203 -7.38 -3.68 13.89
N VAL A 204 -8.09 -2.56 14.02
CA VAL A 204 -9.00 -2.26 15.14
C VAL A 204 -10.38 -1.85 14.66
#